data_AF-A0A4Q3WJC4-F1
#
_entry.id   AF-A0A4Q3WJC4-F1
#
_cell.length_a   1.000
_cell.length_b   1.000
_cell.length_c   1.000
_cell.angle_alpha   90.00
_cell.angle_beta   90.00
_cell.angle_gamma   90.00
#
_symmetry.space_group_name_H-M   'P 1'
#
loop_
_entity.id
_entity.type
_entity.pdbx_description
1 polymer ?
#
loop_
_entity_poly.entity_id
_entity_poly.type
_entity_poly.pdbx_seq_one_letter_code
_entity_poly.pdbx_strand_id
1 'polypeptide(L)'
;VYVGPTNKVIALTFDDGPEPGNTEQILAILAQNNVKATFFQVGSHLQAYPDLGRSVRNAGHAIGNHTWAHLEAPTSSVDEVQKTKDAIASIYGGPTALFRPPFGNFENGVVNAALDLDDAVIMWSVDPKDWDMPGTTAIVNTVLSGATPGGIVLLHDGGGDRSQTIAALPQIIAGLRSQGYTFLTVPELLNLGASITASDLTPPALTITTPGVSLTYRSLTATGTVTDVDSGVARVEASVQRFGDGLYWNGTAWNSAAEAFPAQLSANNWNVPLTFLPDGGYRLDVAATDKVGNVSRTQSREFWLDNVAPVVAITAPTTGSTVSSLATATGTASDAIGLNQVTTALMRNSDGLWWNGTTWTSAYAEVKATLTGNNWSVTIPSLTSNTYTFWAQSVDHIGNRSDWAKSIFTYSATVTAKR
;
A
#
# COMPACT_ATOMS: atom_id res chain seq x y z
N VAL A 1 -11.66 16.22 -5.63
CA VAL A 1 -12.71 16.65 -4.68
C VAL A 1 -12.10 16.70 -3.30
N TYR A 2 -12.06 17.87 -2.69
CA TYR A 2 -11.58 18.03 -1.31
C TYR A 2 -12.63 17.48 -0.34
N VAL A 3 -12.24 16.57 0.54
CA VAL A 3 -13.05 16.13 1.69
C VAL A 3 -12.42 16.77 2.91
N GLY A 4 -13.07 17.81 3.43
CA GLY A 4 -12.51 18.64 4.49
C GLY A 4 -12.22 17.87 5.79
N PRO A 5 -11.49 18.50 6.73
CA PRO A 5 -11.18 17.89 8.00
C PRO A 5 -12.45 17.54 8.78
N THR A 6 -12.36 16.56 9.69
CA THR A 6 -13.43 16.23 10.63
C THR A 6 -13.68 17.34 11.67
N ASN A 7 -12.76 18.29 11.78
CA ASN A 7 -12.84 19.42 12.69
C ASN A 7 -13.85 20.44 12.17
N LYS A 8 -14.63 21.05 13.08
CA LYS A 8 -15.55 22.15 12.74
C LYS A 8 -14.79 23.43 12.39
N VAL A 9 -14.22 23.45 11.20
CA VAL A 9 -13.62 24.64 10.56
C VAL A 9 -14.43 25.00 9.32
N ILE A 10 -14.48 26.28 8.96
CA ILE A 10 -15.24 26.76 7.81
C ILE A 10 -14.57 27.99 7.20
N ALA A 11 -14.61 28.11 5.87
CA ALA A 11 -14.09 29.28 5.16
C ALA A 11 -15.23 30.15 4.63
N LEU A 12 -15.19 31.44 4.98
CA LEU A 12 -16.00 32.45 4.30
C LEU A 12 -15.23 32.95 3.09
N THR A 13 -15.90 33.00 1.93
CA THR A 13 -15.31 33.49 0.68
C THR A 13 -16.19 34.55 0.04
N PHE A 14 -15.58 35.53 -0.60
CA PHE A 14 -16.26 36.67 -1.22
C PHE A 14 -15.80 36.83 -2.67
N ASP A 15 -16.75 36.88 -3.59
CA ASP A 15 -16.50 37.03 -5.03
C ASP A 15 -16.85 38.45 -5.51
N ASP A 16 -16.34 38.79 -6.69
CA ASP A 16 -16.60 40.00 -7.50
C ASP A 16 -15.97 41.32 -7.02
N GLY A 17 -15.39 41.36 -5.82
CA GLY A 17 -14.69 42.54 -5.34
C GLY A 17 -13.35 42.85 -6.03
N PRO A 18 -12.66 43.92 -5.61
CA PRO A 18 -13.12 44.90 -4.62
C PRO A 18 -14.13 45.90 -5.20
N GLU A 19 -15.20 46.22 -4.47
CA GLU A 19 -16.21 47.23 -4.85
C GLU A 19 -16.39 48.26 -3.72
N PRO A 20 -16.20 49.57 -3.99
CA PRO A 20 -16.35 50.61 -2.98
C PRO A 20 -17.73 50.64 -2.33
N GLY A 21 -17.75 50.81 -1.02
CA GLY A 21 -18.95 50.77 -0.19
C GLY A 21 -19.24 49.36 0.34
N ASN A 22 -19.09 48.32 -0.48
CA ASN A 22 -19.36 46.94 -0.07
C ASN A 22 -18.15 46.32 0.65
N THR A 23 -17.00 46.29 -0.02
CA THR A 23 -15.79 45.62 0.48
C THR A 23 -15.33 46.25 1.80
N GLU A 24 -15.34 47.58 1.96
CA GLU A 24 -14.94 48.24 3.21
C GLU A 24 -15.82 47.85 4.40
N GLN A 25 -17.13 47.74 4.19
CA GLN A 25 -18.07 47.35 5.24
C GLN A 25 -17.88 45.89 5.65
N ILE A 26 -17.65 45.00 4.67
CA ILE A 26 -17.34 43.59 4.93
C ILE A 26 -16.02 43.46 5.70
N LEU A 27 -14.96 44.16 5.29
CA LEU A 27 -13.68 44.18 6.00
C LEU A 27 -13.84 44.67 7.45
N ALA A 28 -14.64 45.72 7.68
CA ALA A 28 -14.91 46.23 9.01
C ALA A 28 -15.62 45.18 9.89
N ILE A 29 -16.61 44.47 9.36
CA ILE A 29 -17.31 43.40 10.08
C ILE A 29 -16.37 42.23 10.40
N LEU A 30 -15.56 41.79 9.43
CA LEU A 30 -14.59 40.71 9.63
C LEU A 30 -13.55 41.09 10.70
N ALA A 31 -13.05 42.33 10.68
CA ALA A 31 -12.11 42.84 11.67
C ALA A 31 -12.73 42.91 13.07
N GLN A 32 -13.94 43.48 13.21
CA GLN A 32 -14.69 43.55 14.48
C GLN A 32 -14.92 42.16 15.09
N ASN A 33 -15.07 41.15 14.24
CA ASN A 33 -15.29 39.78 14.68
C ASN A 33 -14.00 38.96 14.78
N ASN A 34 -12.82 39.50 14.46
CA ASN A 34 -11.56 38.76 14.38
C ASN A 34 -11.67 37.49 13.51
N VAL A 35 -12.18 37.66 12.29
CA VAL A 35 -12.34 36.59 11.28
C VAL A 35 -11.48 36.91 10.07
N LYS A 36 -10.78 35.92 9.52
CA LYS A 36 -10.13 36.00 8.21
C LYS A 36 -10.97 35.26 7.18
N ALA A 37 -10.98 35.77 5.94
CA ALA A 37 -11.74 35.24 4.81
C ALA A 37 -10.85 35.19 3.56
N THR A 38 -11.39 34.65 2.46
CA THR A 38 -10.72 34.63 1.15
C THR A 38 -11.54 35.44 0.14
N PHE A 39 -10.91 36.35 -0.58
CA PHE A 39 -11.56 37.20 -1.57
C PHE A 39 -11.10 36.79 -2.97
N PHE A 40 -12.01 36.33 -3.82
CA PHE A 40 -11.74 36.06 -5.23
C PHE A 40 -12.06 37.33 -6.01
N GLN A 41 -11.02 38.03 -6.45
CA GLN A 41 -11.15 39.39 -6.96
C GLN A 41 -11.06 39.44 -8.48
N VAL A 42 -11.87 40.33 -9.05
CA VAL A 42 -11.92 40.60 -10.48
C VAL A 42 -10.79 41.57 -10.86
N GLY A 43 -10.01 41.21 -11.88
CA GLY A 43 -8.80 41.95 -12.27
C GLY A 43 -9.05 43.42 -12.65
N SER A 44 -10.14 43.69 -13.38
CA SER A 44 -10.53 45.06 -13.73
C SER A 44 -10.94 45.90 -12.52
N HIS A 45 -11.52 45.29 -11.49
CA HIS A 45 -11.84 45.99 -10.23
C HIS A 45 -10.57 46.28 -9.41
N LEU A 46 -9.61 45.37 -9.41
CA LEU A 46 -8.29 45.60 -8.83
C LEU A 46 -7.54 46.75 -9.51
N GLN A 47 -7.69 46.88 -10.83
CA GLN A 47 -7.13 48.01 -11.58
C GLN A 47 -7.82 49.33 -11.21
N ALA A 48 -9.14 49.32 -11.04
CA ALA A 48 -9.91 50.53 -10.69
C ALA A 48 -9.71 50.96 -9.23
N TYR A 49 -9.58 50.01 -8.31
CA TYR A 49 -9.55 50.23 -6.86
C TYR A 49 -8.35 49.55 -6.17
N PRO A 50 -7.10 49.86 -6.57
CA PRO A 50 -5.92 49.15 -6.09
C PRO A 50 -5.66 49.35 -4.58
N ASP A 51 -6.05 50.50 -4.02
CA ASP A 51 -5.92 50.76 -2.58
C ASP A 51 -6.90 49.95 -1.74
N LEU A 52 -8.12 49.75 -2.24
CA LEU A 52 -9.11 48.90 -1.58
C LEU A 52 -8.67 47.44 -1.62
N GLY A 53 -8.14 46.99 -2.77
CA GLY A 53 -7.45 45.70 -2.87
C GLY A 53 -6.36 45.57 -1.80
N ARG A 54 -5.42 46.52 -1.72
CA ARG A 54 -4.35 46.52 -0.69
C ARG A 54 -4.90 46.43 0.73
N SER A 55 -6.01 47.10 1.03
CA SER A 55 -6.68 47.01 2.34
C SER A 55 -7.13 45.58 2.66
N VAL A 56 -7.68 44.83 1.70
CA VAL A 56 -8.04 43.41 1.88
C VAL A 56 -6.82 42.58 2.29
N ARG A 57 -5.70 42.72 1.56
CA ARG A 57 -4.46 42.00 1.86
C ARG A 57 -3.84 42.42 3.19
N ASN A 58 -3.77 43.71 3.48
CA ASN A 58 -3.20 44.27 4.71
C ASN A 58 -4.03 43.88 5.95
N ALA A 59 -5.34 43.66 5.79
CA ALA A 59 -6.19 43.09 6.82
C ALA A 59 -5.93 41.59 7.08
N GLY A 60 -4.99 40.96 6.35
CA GLY A 60 -4.57 39.57 6.56
C GLY A 60 -5.51 38.55 5.92
N HIS A 61 -6.30 38.94 4.92
CA HIS A 61 -7.15 38.02 4.16
C HIS A 61 -6.36 37.35 3.03
N ALA A 62 -6.85 36.18 2.60
CA ALA A 62 -6.34 35.50 1.42
C ALA A 62 -6.98 36.08 0.15
N ILE A 63 -6.24 36.06 -0.95
CA ILE A 63 -6.69 36.58 -2.25
C ILE A 63 -6.67 35.45 -3.26
N GLY A 64 -7.73 35.34 -4.06
CA GLY A 64 -7.81 34.48 -5.24
C GLY A 64 -8.13 35.24 -6.50
N ASN A 65 -7.89 34.61 -7.64
CA ASN A 65 -8.15 35.12 -8.98
C ASN A 65 -9.59 34.79 -9.39
N HIS A 66 -10.34 35.80 -9.86
CA HIS A 66 -11.71 35.64 -10.35
C HIS A 66 -11.90 36.15 -11.79
N THR A 67 -10.88 35.96 -12.63
CA THR A 67 -10.80 36.49 -14.02
C THR A 67 -10.75 38.02 -14.10
N TRP A 68 -10.54 38.55 -15.30
CA TRP A 68 -10.28 39.97 -15.50
C TRP A 68 -11.57 40.77 -15.57
N ALA A 69 -12.55 40.26 -16.32
CA ALA A 69 -13.80 40.96 -16.63
C ALA A 69 -15.06 40.18 -16.23
N HIS A 70 -14.92 39.03 -15.54
CA HIS A 70 -16.05 38.20 -15.09
C HIS A 70 -17.02 37.86 -16.23
N LEU A 71 -16.48 37.38 -17.35
CA LEU A 71 -17.25 37.06 -18.56
C LEU A 71 -17.67 35.59 -18.58
N GLU A 72 -18.91 35.33 -19.00
CA GLU A 72 -19.41 33.96 -19.17
C GLU A 72 -18.74 33.25 -20.37
N ALA A 73 -18.44 34.02 -21.43
CA ALA A 73 -17.78 33.54 -22.64
C ALA A 73 -16.63 34.49 -23.05
N PRO A 74 -15.45 34.40 -22.41
CA PRO A 74 -14.32 35.25 -22.73
C PRO A 74 -13.73 34.90 -24.11
N THR A 75 -13.28 35.92 -24.85
CA THR A 75 -12.57 35.71 -26.13
C THR A 75 -11.23 35.01 -25.95
N SER A 76 -10.55 35.23 -24.83
CA SER A 76 -9.32 34.53 -24.44
C SER A 76 -9.37 34.22 -22.93
N SER A 77 -9.55 32.95 -22.59
CA SER A 77 -9.54 32.49 -21.19
C SER A 77 -8.16 32.64 -20.54
N VAL A 78 -7.08 32.45 -21.31
CA VAL A 78 -5.71 32.64 -20.85
C VAL A 78 -5.47 34.09 -20.46
N ASP A 79 -5.91 35.05 -21.27
CA ASP A 79 -5.77 36.48 -20.96
C ASP A 79 -6.53 36.86 -19.69
N GLU A 80 -7.76 36.37 -19.54
CA GLU A 80 -8.60 36.64 -18.37
C GLU A 80 -7.93 36.22 -17.06
N VAL A 81 -7.34 35.02 -17.05
CA VAL A 81 -6.68 34.47 -15.85
C VAL A 81 -5.32 35.13 -15.65
N GLN A 82 -4.47 35.19 -16.67
CA GLN A 82 -3.09 35.70 -16.55
C GLN A 82 -3.07 37.19 -16.16
N LYS A 83 -3.85 38.05 -16.84
CA LYS A 83 -3.87 39.50 -16.53
C LYS A 83 -4.30 39.77 -15.10
N THR A 84 -5.23 38.97 -14.59
CA THR A 84 -5.70 39.08 -13.20
C THR A 84 -4.62 38.61 -12.23
N LYS A 85 -3.94 37.51 -12.55
CA LYS A 85 -2.81 37.01 -11.75
C LYS A 85 -1.68 38.04 -11.65
N ASP A 86 -1.38 38.72 -12.75
CA ASP A 86 -0.38 39.80 -12.80
C ASP A 86 -0.80 41.02 -11.98
N ALA A 87 -2.07 41.43 -12.05
CA ALA A 87 -2.60 42.54 -11.24
C ALA A 87 -2.55 42.22 -9.74
N ILE A 88 -2.95 41.00 -9.34
CA ILE A 88 -2.81 40.50 -7.97
C ILE A 88 -1.35 40.55 -7.53
N ALA A 89 -0.41 40.05 -8.34
CA ALA A 89 1.01 40.05 -8.02
C ALA A 89 1.56 41.48 -7.81
N SER A 90 1.13 42.42 -8.66
CA SER A 90 1.53 43.82 -8.58
C SER A 90 1.03 44.52 -7.32
N ILE A 91 -0.21 44.26 -6.90
CA ILE A 91 -0.85 44.93 -5.76
C ILE A 91 -0.41 44.31 -4.43
N TYR A 92 -0.19 42.99 -4.40
CA TYR A 92 0.01 42.23 -3.17
C TYR A 92 1.44 41.75 -2.92
N GLY A 93 2.37 42.04 -3.83
CA GLY A 93 3.79 41.69 -3.70
C GLY A 93 4.10 40.21 -3.94
N GLY A 94 3.18 39.47 -4.58
CA GLY A 94 3.36 38.07 -4.93
C GLY A 94 2.12 37.48 -5.60
N PRO A 95 2.28 36.44 -6.44
CA PRO A 95 1.15 35.82 -7.14
C PRO A 95 0.22 35.10 -6.15
N THR A 96 -1.05 34.96 -6.53
CA THR A 96 -1.95 33.98 -5.90
C THR A 96 -1.80 32.61 -6.55
N ALA A 97 -2.14 31.56 -5.80
CA ALA A 97 -2.26 30.18 -6.26
C ALA A 97 -3.72 29.69 -6.18
N LEU A 98 -4.69 30.60 -6.03
CA LEU A 98 -6.12 30.29 -5.90
C LEU A 98 -6.87 30.88 -7.08
N PHE A 99 -7.75 30.09 -7.67
CA PHE A 99 -8.64 30.51 -8.74
C PHE A 99 -10.07 30.05 -8.46
N ARG A 100 -11.05 30.88 -8.80
CA ARG A 100 -12.45 30.49 -8.84
C ARG A 100 -13.05 30.91 -10.19
N PRO A 101 -13.67 29.99 -10.95
CA PRO A 101 -14.29 30.35 -12.22
C PRO A 101 -15.56 31.17 -11.99
N PRO A 102 -15.75 32.30 -12.71
CA PRO A 102 -17.03 33.00 -12.80
C PRO A 102 -18.18 32.03 -13.08
N PHE A 103 -19.32 32.25 -12.41
CA PHE A 103 -20.54 31.42 -12.54
C PHE A 103 -20.36 29.94 -12.17
N GLY A 104 -19.20 29.54 -11.64
CA GLY A 104 -18.86 28.13 -11.46
C GLY A 104 -18.69 27.37 -12.78
N ASN A 105 -18.39 28.06 -13.89
CA ASN A 105 -18.34 27.46 -15.23
C ASN A 105 -16.98 26.77 -15.50
N PHE A 106 -17.01 25.47 -15.80
CA PHE A 106 -15.83 24.67 -16.13
C PHE A 106 -15.58 24.53 -17.64
N GLU A 107 -16.52 24.97 -18.48
CA GLU A 107 -16.57 24.61 -19.91
C GLU A 107 -16.04 25.72 -20.83
N ASN A 108 -15.90 26.95 -20.33
CA ASN A 108 -15.45 28.11 -21.12
C ASN A 108 -13.91 28.30 -21.16
N GLY A 109 -13.15 27.31 -20.68
CA GLY A 109 -11.69 27.26 -20.78
C GLY A 109 -10.91 28.05 -19.72
N VAL A 110 -11.57 28.80 -18.83
CA VAL A 110 -10.87 29.54 -17.75
C VAL A 110 -10.26 28.61 -16.69
N VAL A 111 -10.91 27.47 -16.43
CA VAL A 111 -10.38 26.45 -15.51
C VAL A 111 -9.09 25.85 -16.06
N ASN A 112 -9.03 25.52 -17.35
CA ASN A 112 -7.81 25.01 -17.98
C ASN A 112 -6.68 26.05 -17.93
N ALA A 113 -7.00 27.30 -18.24
CA ALA A 113 -6.04 28.40 -18.15
C ALA A 113 -5.48 28.59 -16.72
N ALA A 114 -6.33 28.42 -15.69
CA ALA A 114 -5.89 28.48 -14.29
C ALA A 114 -4.98 27.29 -13.91
N LEU A 115 -5.33 26.08 -14.33
CA LEU A 115 -4.53 24.89 -14.08
C LEU A 115 -3.15 24.95 -14.77
N ASP A 116 -3.09 25.49 -16.00
CA ASP A 116 -1.83 25.72 -16.73
C ASP A 116 -0.91 26.73 -16.01
N LEU A 117 -1.46 27.52 -15.07
CA LEU A 117 -0.74 28.47 -14.23
C LEU A 117 -0.53 27.96 -12.79
N ASP A 118 -0.71 26.66 -12.55
CA ASP A 118 -0.59 26.00 -11.25
C ASP A 118 -1.55 26.55 -10.17
N ASP A 119 -2.69 27.11 -10.57
CA ASP A 119 -3.71 27.58 -9.62
C ASP A 119 -4.62 26.45 -9.14
N ALA A 120 -4.90 26.42 -7.83
CA ALA A 120 -5.93 25.57 -7.26
C ALA A 120 -7.33 26.15 -7.57
N VAL A 121 -8.18 25.34 -8.21
CA VAL A 121 -9.57 25.70 -8.55
C VAL A 121 -10.47 25.47 -7.33
N ILE A 122 -11.05 26.55 -6.80
CA ILE A 122 -11.80 26.56 -5.54
C ILE A 122 -13.29 26.82 -5.82
N MET A 123 -14.11 25.81 -5.56
CA MET A 123 -15.57 25.93 -5.56
C MET A 123 -16.11 26.27 -4.16
N TRP A 124 -17.39 26.00 -3.92
CA TRP A 124 -18.05 26.17 -2.64
C TRP A 124 -18.92 24.95 -2.33
N SER A 125 -19.29 24.80 -1.06
CA SER A 125 -20.24 23.78 -0.58
C SER A 125 -21.54 24.38 -0.06
N VAL A 126 -21.56 25.70 0.19
CA VAL A 126 -22.73 26.43 0.68
C VAL A 126 -22.92 27.67 -0.18
N ASP A 127 -24.10 27.79 -0.78
CA ASP A 127 -24.49 28.91 -1.64
C ASP A 127 -25.82 29.50 -1.16
N PRO A 128 -25.82 30.66 -0.49
CA PRO A 128 -27.03 31.36 -0.08
C PRO A 128 -27.69 32.15 -1.22
N LYS A 129 -27.06 32.24 -2.41
CA LYS A 129 -27.48 33.08 -3.52
C LYS A 129 -27.71 34.54 -3.11
N ASP A 130 -26.78 35.07 -2.32
CA ASP A 130 -26.87 36.43 -1.79
C ASP A 130 -26.91 37.50 -2.89
N TRP A 131 -26.35 37.20 -4.06
CA TRP A 131 -26.42 38.02 -5.25
C TRP A 131 -27.85 38.26 -5.78
N ASP A 132 -28.79 37.36 -5.52
CA ASP A 132 -30.22 37.46 -5.91
C ASP A 132 -31.06 38.25 -4.89
N MET A 133 -30.43 38.82 -3.86
CA MET A 133 -31.07 39.57 -2.78
C MET A 133 -32.26 38.86 -2.09
N PRO A 134 -32.12 37.58 -1.65
CA PRO A 134 -33.23 36.78 -1.11
C PRO A 134 -33.71 37.19 0.29
N GLY A 135 -33.06 38.18 0.90
CA GLY A 135 -33.31 38.69 2.24
C GLY A 135 -32.26 38.21 3.26
N THR A 136 -31.85 39.10 4.16
CA THR A 136 -30.83 38.83 5.19
C THR A 136 -31.09 37.54 5.97
N THR A 137 -32.32 37.30 6.42
CA THR A 137 -32.67 36.08 7.16
C THR A 137 -32.53 34.82 6.32
N ALA A 138 -32.86 34.87 5.03
CA ALA A 138 -32.70 33.73 4.13
C ALA A 138 -31.22 33.39 3.95
N ILE A 139 -30.37 34.40 3.74
CA ILE A 139 -28.91 34.23 3.63
C ILE A 139 -28.37 33.56 4.90
N VAL A 140 -28.70 34.08 6.08
CA VAL A 140 -28.26 33.52 7.37
C VAL A 140 -28.70 32.06 7.52
N ASN A 141 -29.98 31.77 7.28
CA ASN A 141 -30.51 30.42 7.44
C ASN A 141 -29.85 29.41 6.50
N THR A 142 -29.64 29.77 5.22
CA THR A 142 -28.98 28.89 4.26
C THR A 142 -27.54 28.62 4.68
N VAL A 143 -26.80 29.64 5.12
CA VAL A 143 -25.42 29.43 5.59
C VAL A 143 -25.35 28.54 6.83
N LEU A 144 -26.18 28.81 7.84
CA LEU A 144 -26.15 28.07 9.10
C LEU A 144 -26.65 26.63 8.99
N SER A 145 -27.57 26.35 8.06
CA SER A 145 -28.08 25.00 7.83
C SER A 145 -27.22 24.19 6.87
N GLY A 146 -26.54 24.85 5.92
CA GLY A 146 -25.61 24.21 4.98
C GLY A 146 -24.21 23.97 5.53
N ALA A 147 -23.87 24.56 6.69
CA ALA A 147 -22.52 24.47 7.25
C ALA A 147 -22.12 23.04 7.62
N THR A 148 -21.02 22.58 7.04
CA THR A 148 -20.35 21.30 7.37
C THR A 148 -18.89 21.52 7.78
N PRO A 149 -18.27 20.60 8.56
CA PRO A 149 -16.82 20.59 8.77
C PRO A 149 -16.04 20.69 7.45
N GLY A 150 -15.15 21.67 7.38
CA GLY A 150 -14.38 21.99 6.17
C GLY A 150 -15.16 22.68 5.05
N GLY A 151 -16.35 23.21 5.33
CA GLY A 151 -17.18 23.90 4.35
C GLY A 151 -16.55 25.19 3.82
N ILE A 152 -16.96 25.58 2.61
CA ILE A 152 -16.58 26.83 1.93
C ILE A 152 -17.88 27.53 1.54
N VAL A 153 -18.11 28.70 2.11
CA VAL A 153 -19.32 29.51 1.89
C VAL A 153 -19.04 30.53 0.80
N LEU A 154 -19.87 30.52 -0.26
CA LEU A 154 -19.88 31.54 -1.30
C LEU A 154 -20.72 32.74 -0.82
N LEU A 155 -20.13 33.93 -0.87
CA LEU A 155 -20.77 35.24 -0.69
C LEU A 155 -20.17 36.19 -1.72
N HIS A 156 -20.74 37.39 -1.85
CA HIS A 156 -20.25 38.39 -2.79
C HIS A 156 -19.93 39.71 -2.07
N ASP A 157 -18.77 40.30 -2.38
CA ASP A 157 -18.43 41.68 -2.01
C ASP A 157 -18.46 42.65 -3.20
N GLY A 158 -18.68 42.14 -4.42
CA GLY A 158 -18.95 42.93 -5.61
C GLY A 158 -20.22 42.52 -6.38
N GLY A 159 -20.40 43.11 -7.56
CA GLY A 159 -21.48 42.74 -8.49
C GLY A 159 -22.82 43.42 -8.23
N GLY A 160 -22.84 44.55 -7.50
CA GLY A 160 -24.04 45.34 -7.24
C GLY A 160 -24.37 45.50 -5.75
N ASP A 161 -25.66 45.60 -5.40
CA ASP A 161 -26.09 45.84 -4.02
C ASP A 161 -25.83 44.62 -3.12
N ARG A 162 -24.94 44.77 -2.12
CA ARG A 162 -24.62 43.74 -1.11
C ARG A 162 -25.07 44.09 0.30
N SER A 163 -26.04 45.01 0.43
CA SER A 163 -26.61 45.41 1.73
C SER A 163 -27.13 44.24 2.56
N GLN A 164 -27.75 43.24 1.92
CA GLN A 164 -28.26 42.05 2.61
C GLN A 164 -27.13 41.12 3.09
N THR A 165 -26.07 40.94 2.30
CA THR A 165 -24.86 40.21 2.68
C THR A 165 -24.16 40.88 3.85
N ILE A 166 -24.00 42.20 3.78
CA ILE A 166 -23.41 43.03 4.84
C ILE A 166 -24.21 42.88 6.15
N ALA A 167 -25.55 42.94 6.07
CA ALA A 167 -26.41 42.74 7.23
C ALA A 167 -26.42 41.29 7.76
N ALA A 168 -26.23 40.29 6.89
CA ALA A 168 -26.20 38.88 7.26
C ALA A 168 -24.89 38.46 7.93
N LEU A 169 -23.77 39.04 7.50
CA LEU A 169 -22.43 38.60 7.88
C LEU A 169 -22.18 38.53 9.41
N PRO A 170 -22.57 39.52 10.24
CA PRO A 170 -22.43 39.41 11.69
C PRO A 170 -23.23 38.24 12.29
N GLN A 171 -24.44 37.99 11.76
CA GLN A 171 -25.32 36.92 12.22
C GLN A 171 -24.80 35.55 11.80
N ILE A 172 -24.27 35.42 10.58
CA ILE A 172 -23.56 34.24 10.10
C ILE A 172 -22.39 33.92 11.03
N ILE A 173 -21.54 34.92 11.31
CA ILE A 173 -20.35 34.73 12.15
C ILE A 173 -20.73 34.25 13.54
N ALA A 174 -21.71 34.90 14.18
CA ALA A 174 -22.20 34.53 15.50
C ALA A 174 -22.84 33.12 15.51
N GLY A 175 -23.65 32.80 14.51
CA GLY A 175 -24.33 31.51 14.39
C GLY A 175 -23.37 30.35 14.14
N LEU A 176 -22.36 30.53 13.28
CA LEU A 176 -21.36 29.49 13.04
C LEU A 176 -20.50 29.25 14.29
N ARG A 177 -20.14 30.32 15.03
CA ARG A 177 -19.45 30.19 16.32
C ARG A 177 -20.28 29.43 17.35
N SER A 178 -21.57 29.72 17.45
CA SER A 178 -22.45 29.02 18.39
C SER A 178 -22.61 27.53 18.05
N GLN A 179 -22.48 27.17 16.77
CA GLN A 179 -22.40 25.78 16.31
C GLN A 179 -21.01 25.14 16.51
N GLY A 180 -20.01 25.90 16.99
CA GLY A 180 -18.66 25.43 17.29
C GLY A 180 -17.67 25.53 16.13
N TYR A 181 -17.95 26.34 15.10
CA TYR A 181 -17.03 26.52 13.98
C TYR A 181 -15.93 27.54 14.27
N THR A 182 -14.72 27.21 13.82
CA THR A 182 -13.59 28.15 13.69
C THR A 182 -13.44 28.59 12.24
N PHE A 183 -13.16 29.88 12.01
CA PHE A 183 -12.98 30.42 10.67
C PHE A 183 -11.55 30.31 10.20
N LEU A 184 -11.39 29.91 8.94
CA LEU A 184 -10.11 29.86 8.24
C LEU A 184 -10.24 30.51 6.87
N THR A 185 -9.13 30.98 6.33
CA THR A 185 -9.01 31.24 4.89
C THR A 185 -8.97 29.92 4.11
N VAL A 186 -9.22 29.96 2.79
CA VAL A 186 -9.10 28.78 1.94
C VAL A 186 -7.69 28.19 1.97
N PRO A 187 -6.59 28.97 1.88
CA PRO A 187 -5.24 28.41 2.03
C PRO A 187 -5.01 27.74 3.39
N GLU A 188 -5.50 28.31 4.49
CA GLU A 188 -5.40 27.66 5.80
C GLU A 188 -6.23 26.38 5.87
N LEU A 189 -7.43 26.36 5.27
CA LEU A 189 -8.28 25.18 5.19
C LEU A 189 -7.65 24.07 4.34
N LEU A 190 -7.08 24.42 3.18
CA LEU A 190 -6.34 23.51 2.33
C LEU A 190 -5.05 23.05 3.01
N ASN A 191 -4.37 23.94 3.73
CA ASN A 191 -3.21 23.59 4.53
C ASN A 191 -3.58 22.75 5.74
N LEU A 192 -4.78 22.85 6.32
CA LEU A 192 -5.23 21.86 7.31
C LEU A 192 -5.55 20.53 6.66
N GLY A 193 -6.17 20.52 5.48
CA GLY A 193 -6.26 19.30 4.67
C GLY A 193 -4.89 18.68 4.41
N ALA A 194 -3.89 19.53 4.13
CA ALA A 194 -2.51 19.14 3.89
C ALA A 194 -1.71 18.82 5.17
N SER A 195 -2.03 19.43 6.32
CA SER A 195 -1.32 19.29 7.60
C SER A 195 -1.87 18.15 8.43
N ILE A 196 -3.13 17.76 8.22
CA ILE A 196 -3.67 16.45 8.62
C ILE A 196 -3.04 15.35 7.75
N THR A 197 -2.44 15.70 6.59
CA THR A 197 -1.64 14.79 5.74
C THR A 197 -0.12 15.05 5.77
N ALA A 198 0.43 15.91 6.63
CA ALA A 198 1.86 16.26 6.61
C ALA A 198 2.51 16.52 7.98
N SER A 199 1.84 16.23 9.10
CA SER A 199 2.57 16.19 10.40
C SER A 199 3.38 14.91 10.56
N ASP A 200 2.98 13.86 9.86
CA ASP A 200 3.70 12.60 9.85
C ASP A 200 4.78 12.65 8.77
N LEU A 201 6.02 12.83 9.22
CA LEU A 201 7.24 12.65 8.42
C LEU A 201 7.94 11.34 8.79
N THR A 202 7.32 10.52 9.65
CA THR A 202 7.92 9.34 10.24
C THR A 202 7.49 8.13 9.42
N PRO A 203 8.38 7.50 8.65
CA PRO A 203 7.98 6.32 7.91
C PRO A 203 7.58 5.17 8.85
N PRO A 204 6.65 4.29 8.43
CA PRO A 204 6.24 3.14 9.23
C PRO A 204 7.44 2.29 9.68
N ALA A 205 7.40 1.82 10.92
CA ALA A 205 8.36 0.85 11.43
C ALA A 205 7.96 -0.55 10.95
N LEU A 206 8.75 -1.09 10.03
CA LEU A 206 8.53 -2.39 9.40
C LEU A 206 9.58 -3.42 9.85
N THR A 207 9.15 -4.64 10.16
CA THR A 207 10.03 -5.79 10.40
C THR A 207 9.61 -7.02 9.60
N ILE A 208 10.56 -7.91 9.31
CA ILE A 208 10.31 -9.27 8.83
C ILE A 208 10.62 -10.24 9.96
N THR A 209 9.61 -11.01 10.38
CA THR A 209 9.72 -12.08 11.38
C THR A 209 10.06 -13.42 10.73
N THR A 210 9.49 -13.69 9.55
CA THR A 210 9.72 -14.92 8.78
C THR A 210 9.71 -14.54 7.29
N PRO A 211 10.67 -14.97 6.47
CA PRO A 211 11.73 -15.94 6.78
C PRO A 211 12.86 -15.38 7.65
N GLY A 212 13.53 -16.28 8.37
CA GLY A 212 14.82 -16.02 9.02
C GLY A 212 15.93 -15.93 7.98
N VAL A 213 17.04 -15.32 8.35
CA VAL A 213 18.16 -15.06 7.43
C VAL A 213 18.79 -16.37 6.98
N SER A 214 18.79 -16.60 5.68
CA SER A 214 19.44 -17.74 5.03
C SER A 214 19.01 -19.12 5.53
N LEU A 215 17.73 -19.22 5.89
CA LEU A 215 17.11 -20.49 6.24
C LEU A 215 16.38 -21.09 5.04
N THR A 216 16.29 -22.41 5.04
CA THR A 216 15.56 -23.19 4.04
C THR A 216 14.24 -23.68 4.62
N TYR A 217 13.18 -23.63 3.83
CA TYR A 217 11.82 -24.00 4.21
C TYR A 217 11.20 -24.95 3.20
N ARG A 218 10.35 -25.87 3.66
CA ARG A 218 9.50 -26.67 2.77
C ARG A 218 8.42 -25.83 2.08
N SER A 219 7.84 -24.91 2.84
CA SER A 219 6.81 -23.98 2.39
C SER A 219 6.87 -22.75 3.27
N LEU A 220 6.51 -21.60 2.71
CA LEU A 220 6.70 -20.32 3.39
C LEU A 220 5.46 -19.45 3.24
N THR A 221 5.00 -18.91 4.36
CA THR A 221 4.26 -17.66 4.41
C THR A 221 5.18 -16.65 5.08
N ALA A 222 5.55 -15.61 4.35
CA ALA A 222 6.35 -14.54 4.92
C ALA A 222 5.47 -13.70 5.84
N THR A 223 6.00 -13.30 6.99
CA THR A 223 5.26 -12.56 8.02
C THR A 223 6.16 -11.53 8.68
N GLY A 224 5.53 -10.49 9.21
CA GLY A 224 6.21 -9.56 10.09
C GLY A 224 5.24 -8.57 10.74
N THR A 225 5.82 -7.57 11.38
CA THR A 225 5.05 -6.49 12.00
C THR A 225 5.25 -5.18 11.26
N VAL A 226 4.21 -4.35 11.30
CA VAL A 226 4.25 -2.98 10.81
C VAL A 226 3.47 -2.10 11.78
N THR A 227 4.08 -0.99 12.20
CA THR A 227 3.43 -0.01 13.07
C THR A 227 3.75 1.39 12.59
N ASP A 228 2.75 2.25 12.67
CA ASP A 228 2.89 3.67 12.46
C ASP A 228 2.05 4.37 13.52
N VAL A 229 2.67 5.27 14.28
CA VAL A 229 2.05 5.88 15.47
C VAL A 229 1.32 7.19 15.16
N ASP A 230 1.55 7.74 13.97
CA ASP A 230 1.10 9.08 13.60
C ASP A 230 -0.09 8.99 12.63
N SER A 231 0.14 8.65 11.36
CA SER A 231 -0.93 8.55 10.35
C SER A 231 -1.51 7.14 10.21
N GLY A 232 -0.80 6.13 10.70
CA GLY A 232 -1.15 4.72 10.56
C GLY A 232 -0.75 4.15 9.20
N VAL A 233 -0.69 2.83 9.12
CA VAL A 233 -0.22 2.12 7.92
C VAL A 233 -1.33 2.10 6.85
N ALA A 234 -0.99 2.47 5.62
CA ALA A 234 -1.91 2.35 4.48
C ALA A 234 -1.77 1.01 3.76
N ARG A 235 -0.53 0.60 3.47
CA ARG A 235 -0.24 -0.67 2.79
C ARG A 235 1.16 -1.20 3.12
N VAL A 236 1.32 -2.50 2.92
CA VAL A 236 2.62 -3.18 2.87
C VAL A 236 2.72 -3.87 1.52
N GLU A 237 3.86 -3.71 0.87
CA GLU A 237 4.13 -4.25 -0.45
C GLU A 237 5.40 -5.10 -0.39
N ALA A 238 5.38 -6.21 -1.10
CA ALA A 238 6.48 -7.16 -1.17
C ALA A 238 6.92 -7.37 -2.62
N SER A 239 8.20 -7.64 -2.81
CA SER A 239 8.76 -8.11 -4.08
C SER A 239 9.62 -9.33 -3.81
N VAL A 240 9.61 -10.30 -4.73
CA VAL A 240 10.41 -11.53 -4.61
C VAL A 240 11.28 -11.67 -5.83
N GLN A 241 12.60 -11.69 -5.63
CA GLN A 241 13.58 -11.98 -6.66
C GLN A 241 14.04 -13.44 -6.57
N ARG A 242 14.09 -14.15 -7.69
CA ARG A 242 14.67 -15.49 -7.80
C ARG A 242 16.15 -15.40 -8.15
N PHE A 243 17.00 -16.16 -7.44
CA PHE A 243 18.45 -16.11 -7.66
C PHE A 243 18.93 -16.77 -8.95
N GLY A 244 18.23 -17.79 -9.44
CA GLY A 244 18.67 -18.56 -10.62
C GLY A 244 18.80 -17.72 -11.89
N ASP A 245 17.95 -16.71 -12.06
CA ASP A 245 17.89 -15.86 -13.25
C ASP A 245 17.69 -14.36 -12.95
N GLY A 246 17.57 -13.99 -11.68
CA GLY A 246 17.40 -12.60 -11.25
C GLY A 246 16.02 -12.01 -11.52
N LEU A 247 15.06 -12.80 -11.99
CA LEU A 247 13.70 -12.33 -12.29
C LEU A 247 12.90 -12.08 -11.00
N TYR A 248 11.95 -11.15 -11.10
CA TYR A 248 11.05 -10.76 -10.01
C TYR A 248 9.64 -11.31 -10.25
N TRP A 249 8.99 -11.76 -9.18
CA TRP A 249 7.60 -12.19 -9.20
C TRP A 249 6.67 -11.00 -9.03
N ASN A 250 5.69 -10.85 -9.91
CA ASN A 250 4.72 -9.74 -9.84
C ASN A 250 3.32 -10.12 -9.33
N GLY A 251 3.16 -11.33 -8.79
CA GLY A 251 1.85 -11.88 -8.44
C GLY A 251 1.27 -12.84 -9.47
N THR A 252 1.75 -12.79 -10.73
CA THR A 252 1.24 -13.63 -11.83
C THR A 252 2.33 -14.30 -12.67
N ALA A 253 3.46 -13.64 -12.89
CA ALA A 253 4.56 -14.12 -13.72
C ALA A 253 5.92 -13.60 -13.22
N TRP A 254 6.99 -14.18 -13.78
CA TRP A 254 8.38 -13.76 -13.57
C TRP A 254 8.81 -12.75 -14.63
N ASN A 255 9.29 -11.58 -14.21
CA ASN A 255 9.67 -10.47 -15.09
C ASN A 255 11.05 -9.90 -14.74
N SER A 256 11.62 -9.10 -15.64
CA SER A 256 12.94 -8.47 -15.45
C SER A 256 12.90 -7.19 -14.60
N ALA A 257 11.73 -6.55 -14.48
CA ALA A 257 11.54 -5.37 -13.64
C ALA A 257 11.14 -5.77 -12.22
N ALA A 258 11.67 -5.05 -11.23
CA ALA A 258 11.24 -5.22 -9.84
C ALA A 258 9.80 -4.74 -9.70
N GLU A 259 8.87 -5.67 -9.52
CA GLU A 259 7.46 -5.39 -9.31
C GLU A 259 7.08 -5.75 -7.87
N ALA A 260 6.31 -4.86 -7.24
CA ALA A 260 5.81 -5.04 -5.89
C ALA A 260 4.33 -5.46 -5.95
N PHE A 261 3.94 -6.35 -5.05
CA PHE A 261 2.58 -6.84 -4.91
C PHE A 261 2.12 -6.75 -3.44
N PRO A 262 0.80 -6.61 -3.19
CA PRO A 262 0.30 -6.27 -1.86
C PRO A 262 0.44 -7.43 -0.87
N ALA A 263 0.81 -7.11 0.38
CA ALA A 263 0.73 -8.01 1.52
C ALA A 263 -0.64 -7.90 2.21
N GLN A 264 -1.07 -8.96 2.88
CA GLN A 264 -2.29 -8.96 3.68
C GLN A 264 -2.03 -8.32 5.05
N LEU A 265 -2.83 -7.31 5.40
CA LEU A 265 -2.74 -6.61 6.69
C LEU A 265 -3.83 -7.06 7.65
N SER A 266 -3.44 -7.32 8.90
CA SER A 266 -4.37 -7.59 10.00
C SER A 266 -3.81 -6.97 11.29
N ALA A 267 -4.41 -5.86 11.71
CA ALA A 267 -3.89 -5.00 12.77
C ALA A 267 -2.42 -4.61 12.47
N ASN A 268 -1.50 -4.88 13.39
CA ASN A 268 -0.08 -4.54 13.26
C ASN A 268 0.76 -5.66 12.60
N ASN A 269 0.12 -6.66 12.00
CA ASN A 269 0.79 -7.78 11.35
C ASN A 269 0.53 -7.77 9.86
N TRP A 270 1.55 -8.16 9.10
CA TRP A 270 1.44 -8.39 7.67
C TRP A 270 1.83 -9.83 7.34
N ASN A 271 1.25 -10.39 6.28
CA ASN A 271 1.66 -11.67 5.74
C ASN A 271 1.56 -11.76 4.20
N VAL A 272 2.40 -12.59 3.61
CA VAL A 272 2.45 -12.91 2.19
C VAL A 272 2.60 -14.42 2.03
N PRO A 273 1.56 -15.13 1.58
CA PRO A 273 1.67 -16.55 1.23
C PRO A 273 2.59 -16.73 0.02
N LEU A 274 3.69 -17.47 0.19
CA LEU A 274 4.67 -17.77 -0.87
C LEU A 274 4.70 -19.27 -1.20
N THR A 275 3.61 -19.98 -0.91
CA THR A 275 3.50 -21.44 -1.02
C THR A 275 3.55 -21.96 -2.47
N PHE A 276 3.43 -21.06 -3.44
CA PHE A 276 3.45 -21.37 -4.87
C PHE A 276 4.85 -21.35 -5.48
N LEU A 277 5.86 -20.83 -4.76
CA LEU A 277 7.21 -20.73 -5.27
C LEU A 277 7.85 -22.13 -5.38
N PRO A 278 8.52 -22.44 -6.51
CA PRO A 278 9.22 -23.70 -6.68
C PRO A 278 10.51 -23.76 -5.83
N ASP A 279 11.20 -24.88 -5.87
CA ASP A 279 12.53 -25.02 -5.27
C ASP A 279 13.49 -23.94 -5.77
N GLY A 280 14.31 -23.44 -4.85
CA GLY A 280 15.36 -22.48 -5.19
C GLY A 280 15.61 -21.44 -4.11
N GLY A 281 16.57 -20.56 -4.39
CA GLY A 281 16.91 -19.42 -3.55
C GLY A 281 16.20 -18.15 -4.00
N TYR A 282 15.76 -17.36 -3.01
CA TYR A 282 14.97 -16.16 -3.22
C TYR A 282 15.41 -15.03 -2.28
N ARG A 283 15.21 -13.78 -2.72
CA ARG A 283 15.21 -12.60 -1.86
C ARG A 283 13.81 -12.01 -1.80
N LEU A 284 13.29 -11.84 -0.59
CA LEU A 284 12.08 -11.09 -0.30
C LEU A 284 12.48 -9.66 0.11
N ASP A 285 11.96 -8.67 -0.60
CA ASP A 285 12.06 -7.25 -0.29
C ASP A 285 10.68 -6.74 0.14
N VAL A 286 10.57 -6.06 1.28
CA VAL A 286 9.29 -5.57 1.82
C VAL A 286 9.42 -4.10 2.21
N ALA A 287 8.43 -3.29 1.84
CA ALA A 287 8.31 -1.90 2.26
C ALA A 287 6.86 -1.60 2.68
N ALA A 288 6.70 -0.63 3.57
CA ALA A 288 5.40 -0.16 4.04
C ALA A 288 5.21 1.30 3.63
N THR A 289 3.97 1.69 3.32
CA THR A 289 3.58 3.08 3.12
C THR A 289 2.51 3.44 4.13
N ASP A 290 2.66 4.58 4.80
CA ASP A 290 1.63 5.12 5.69
C ASP A 290 0.49 5.80 4.89
N LYS A 291 -0.49 6.39 5.59
CA LYS A 291 -1.64 7.07 4.96
C LYS A 291 -1.31 8.42 4.35
N VAL A 292 -0.13 8.97 4.62
CA VAL A 292 0.31 10.27 4.09
C VAL A 292 1.36 10.14 2.99
N GLY A 293 1.85 8.92 2.72
CA GLY A 293 2.77 8.60 1.64
C GLY A 293 4.22 8.36 2.06
N ASN A 294 4.59 8.41 3.36
CA ASN A 294 5.96 8.08 3.74
C ASN A 294 6.19 6.58 3.57
N VAL A 295 7.37 6.25 3.04
CA VAL A 295 7.76 4.87 2.74
C VAL A 295 8.84 4.43 3.71
N SER A 296 8.63 3.29 4.37
CA SER A 296 9.64 2.68 5.25
C SER A 296 10.92 2.36 4.47
N ARG A 297 12.03 2.17 5.18
CA ARG A 297 13.18 1.48 4.57
C ARG A 297 12.76 0.08 4.13
N THR A 298 13.20 -0.31 2.93
CA THR A 298 13.01 -1.68 2.46
C THR A 298 13.76 -2.66 3.36
N GLN A 299 13.05 -3.64 3.88
CA GLN A 299 13.61 -4.78 4.59
C GLN A 299 13.80 -5.93 3.61
N SER A 300 14.98 -6.54 3.62
CA SER A 300 15.32 -7.67 2.74
C SER A 300 15.59 -8.92 3.54
N ARG A 301 15.15 -10.09 3.06
CA ARG A 301 15.51 -11.41 3.58
C ARG A 301 15.77 -12.38 2.45
N GLU A 302 16.89 -13.09 2.56
CA GLU A 302 17.21 -14.21 1.67
C GLU A 302 16.79 -15.52 2.32
N PHE A 303 16.17 -16.39 1.54
CA PHE A 303 15.67 -17.68 1.99
C PHE A 303 15.70 -18.70 0.85
N TRP A 304 15.61 -19.98 1.20
CA TRP A 304 15.57 -21.07 0.24
C TRP A 304 14.28 -21.88 0.42
N LEU A 305 13.76 -22.39 -0.68
CA LEU A 305 12.68 -23.37 -0.69
C LEU A 305 13.18 -24.71 -1.22
N ASP A 306 12.75 -25.75 -0.51
CA ASP A 306 12.99 -27.15 -0.81
C ASP A 306 11.66 -27.91 -0.59
N ASN A 307 10.82 -27.89 -1.62
CA ASN A 307 9.47 -28.44 -1.64
C ASN A 307 9.37 -29.77 -2.39
N VAL A 308 10.40 -30.16 -3.15
CA VAL A 308 10.45 -31.43 -3.86
C VAL A 308 11.05 -32.50 -2.94
N ALA A 309 10.40 -33.67 -2.88
CA ALA A 309 10.96 -34.80 -2.16
C ALA A 309 12.18 -35.38 -2.88
N PRO A 310 13.18 -35.90 -2.14
CA PRO A 310 14.29 -36.59 -2.75
C PRO A 310 13.80 -37.84 -3.49
N VAL A 311 14.64 -38.39 -4.37
CA VAL A 311 14.39 -39.67 -5.05
C VAL A 311 15.30 -40.74 -4.47
N VAL A 312 14.81 -41.98 -4.38
CA VAL A 312 15.58 -43.15 -3.94
C VAL A 312 15.31 -44.34 -4.85
N ALA A 313 16.33 -45.14 -5.10
CA ALA A 313 16.23 -46.39 -5.84
C ALA A 313 17.06 -47.48 -5.16
N ILE A 314 16.59 -48.73 -5.24
CA ILE A 314 17.32 -49.92 -4.80
C ILE A 314 18.02 -50.53 -6.03
N THR A 315 19.34 -50.63 -5.98
CA THR A 315 20.14 -51.29 -7.02
C THR A 315 20.31 -52.77 -6.73
N ALA A 316 20.53 -53.12 -5.46
CA ALA A 316 20.59 -54.50 -4.99
C ALA A 316 20.00 -54.64 -3.58
N PRO A 317 19.19 -55.67 -3.30
CA PRO A 317 18.76 -56.73 -4.21
C PRO A 317 17.72 -56.24 -5.22
N THR A 318 17.70 -56.80 -6.43
CA THR A 318 16.68 -56.48 -7.44
C THR A 318 15.40 -57.28 -7.22
N THR A 319 14.25 -56.68 -7.52
CA THR A 319 12.95 -57.35 -7.38
C THR A 319 12.88 -58.62 -8.25
N GLY A 320 12.42 -59.73 -7.66
CA GLY A 320 12.32 -61.05 -8.29
C GLY A 320 13.62 -61.85 -8.32
N SER A 321 14.74 -61.28 -7.89
CA SER A 321 16.03 -61.99 -7.88
C SER A 321 16.05 -63.13 -6.86
N THR A 322 16.80 -64.18 -7.19
CA THR A 322 17.22 -65.21 -6.23
C THR A 322 18.71 -65.08 -6.00
N VAL A 323 19.12 -64.89 -4.75
CA VAL A 323 20.52 -64.68 -4.36
C VAL A 323 20.94 -65.71 -3.32
N SER A 324 22.20 -66.15 -3.37
CA SER A 324 22.81 -67.00 -2.33
C SER A 324 23.78 -66.25 -1.42
N SER A 325 24.09 -65.00 -1.76
CA SER A 325 24.95 -64.12 -0.99
C SER A 325 24.44 -62.70 -1.12
N LEU A 326 24.16 -62.05 0.01
CA LEU A 326 23.80 -60.64 0.06
C LEU A 326 24.33 -60.07 1.38
N ALA A 327 25.59 -59.64 1.37
CA ALA A 327 26.20 -59.02 2.55
C ALA A 327 25.75 -57.56 2.74
N THR A 328 25.42 -56.89 1.62
CA THR A 328 25.08 -55.46 1.59
C THR A 328 23.96 -55.24 0.59
N ALA A 329 22.95 -54.46 0.97
CA ALA A 329 22.00 -53.87 0.04
C ALA A 329 22.48 -52.47 -0.34
N THR A 330 22.31 -52.11 -1.61
CA THR A 330 22.83 -50.86 -2.18
C THR A 330 21.80 -50.20 -3.07
N GLY A 331 21.98 -48.90 -3.27
CA GLY A 331 21.16 -48.13 -4.19
C GLY A 331 21.65 -46.71 -4.37
N THR A 332 20.81 -45.90 -5.01
CA THR A 332 21.06 -44.48 -5.22
C THR A 332 20.00 -43.65 -4.52
N ALA A 333 20.38 -42.44 -4.14
CA ALA A 333 19.47 -41.38 -3.72
C ALA A 333 19.98 -40.06 -4.32
N SER A 334 19.06 -39.16 -4.66
CA SER A 334 19.40 -37.85 -5.19
C SER A 334 18.37 -36.81 -4.80
N ASP A 335 18.83 -35.59 -4.60
CA ASP A 335 18.01 -34.42 -4.32
C ASP A 335 18.66 -33.17 -4.92
N ALA A 336 17.87 -32.15 -5.25
CA ALA A 336 18.38 -30.92 -5.86
C ALA A 336 19.10 -30.01 -4.84
N ILE A 337 18.67 -30.01 -3.58
CA ILE A 337 19.17 -29.16 -2.49
C ILE A 337 20.05 -29.96 -1.51
N GLY A 338 19.86 -31.27 -1.42
CA GLY A 338 20.79 -32.21 -0.81
C GLY A 338 20.14 -33.28 0.06
N LEU A 339 20.90 -34.31 0.40
CA LEU A 339 20.40 -35.47 1.14
C LEU A 339 20.90 -35.48 2.58
N ASN A 340 20.00 -35.74 3.53
CA ASN A 340 20.34 -35.92 4.94
C ASN A 340 20.60 -37.39 5.28
N GLN A 341 19.69 -38.29 4.90
CA GLN A 341 19.82 -39.70 5.20
C GLN A 341 19.02 -40.60 4.26
N VAL A 342 19.37 -41.89 4.26
CA VAL A 342 18.54 -42.98 3.73
C VAL A 342 18.24 -43.95 4.87
N THR A 343 16.97 -44.28 5.08
CA THR A 343 16.55 -45.37 5.96
C THR A 343 16.06 -46.55 5.14
N THR A 344 16.23 -47.74 5.70
CA THR A 344 15.88 -49.00 5.06
C THR A 344 15.08 -49.86 6.01
N ALA A 345 14.21 -50.72 5.47
CA ALA A 345 13.48 -51.69 6.26
C ALA A 345 13.57 -53.06 5.59
N LEU A 346 13.75 -54.12 6.37
CA LEU A 346 13.86 -55.49 5.88
C LEU A 346 12.90 -56.38 6.65
N MET A 347 11.97 -57.02 5.94
CA MET A 347 11.01 -57.96 6.49
C MET A 347 11.24 -59.36 5.91
N ARG A 348 11.18 -60.37 6.77
CA ARG A 348 11.13 -61.76 6.36
C ARG A 348 9.68 -62.16 6.14
N ASN A 349 9.34 -62.59 4.93
CA ASN A 349 7.94 -62.74 4.53
C ASN A 349 7.24 -63.96 5.16
N SER A 350 8.00 -64.95 5.65
CA SER A 350 7.41 -66.18 6.22
C SER A 350 6.79 -65.98 7.60
N ASP A 351 7.31 -65.06 8.40
CA ASP A 351 6.84 -64.78 9.76
C ASP A 351 6.54 -63.29 10.02
N GLY A 352 6.78 -62.42 9.04
CA GLY A 352 6.51 -60.98 9.14
C GLY A 352 7.44 -60.24 10.10
N LEU A 353 8.55 -60.85 10.52
CA LEU A 353 9.51 -60.20 11.41
C LEU A 353 10.36 -59.19 10.65
N TRP A 354 10.68 -58.09 11.35
CA TRP A 354 11.49 -56.98 10.86
C TRP A 354 12.90 -57.05 11.45
N TRP A 355 13.90 -56.72 10.64
CA TRP A 355 15.27 -56.57 11.11
C TRP A 355 15.49 -55.17 11.69
N ASN A 356 15.87 -55.08 12.97
CA ASN A 356 16.14 -53.78 13.64
C ASN A 356 17.61 -53.34 13.63
N GLY A 357 18.47 -54.03 12.87
CA GLY A 357 19.92 -53.82 12.88
C GLY A 357 20.69 -54.81 13.76
N THR A 358 20.01 -55.53 14.66
CA THR A 358 20.63 -56.49 15.59
C THR A 358 19.91 -57.83 15.69
N THR A 359 18.57 -57.82 15.66
CA THR A 359 17.70 -58.98 15.86
C THR A 359 16.44 -58.87 15.01
N TRP A 360 15.76 -60.01 14.80
CA TRP A 360 14.44 -60.07 14.16
C TRP A 360 13.35 -59.84 15.21
N THR A 361 12.48 -58.86 14.98
CA THR A 361 11.44 -58.45 15.92
C THR A 361 10.08 -58.36 15.24
N SER A 362 8.99 -58.46 16.01
CA SER A 362 7.62 -58.30 15.48
C SER A 362 7.20 -56.85 15.28
N ALA A 363 7.91 -55.91 15.91
CA ALA A 363 7.68 -54.48 15.76
C ALA A 363 8.36 -53.97 14.48
N TYR A 364 7.70 -53.04 13.78
CA TYR A 364 8.28 -52.36 12.63
C TYR A 364 9.62 -51.71 13.02
N ALA A 365 10.63 -51.90 12.18
CA ALA A 365 11.97 -51.39 12.44
C ALA A 365 12.65 -50.91 11.14
N GLU A 366 13.40 -49.83 11.28
CA GLU A 366 14.23 -49.25 10.22
C GLU A 366 15.70 -49.29 10.62
N VAL A 367 16.58 -49.43 9.62
CA VAL A 367 18.04 -49.36 9.76
C VAL A 367 18.55 -48.24 8.88
N LYS A 368 19.34 -47.33 9.48
CA LYS A 368 19.97 -46.23 8.75
C LYS A 368 21.07 -46.78 7.81
N ALA A 369 21.01 -46.38 6.55
CA ALA A 369 22.05 -46.70 5.56
C ALA A 369 23.22 -45.71 5.64
N THR A 370 24.40 -46.15 5.22
CA THR A 370 25.55 -45.30 4.97
C THR A 370 25.37 -44.61 3.62
N LEU A 371 25.43 -43.28 3.59
CA LEU A 371 25.35 -42.46 2.39
C LEU A 371 26.74 -41.94 2.00
N THR A 372 27.13 -42.06 0.73
CA THR A 372 28.40 -41.56 0.19
C THR A 372 28.16 -40.99 -1.21
N GLY A 373 28.12 -39.65 -1.30
CA GLY A 373 27.61 -38.97 -2.48
C GLY A 373 26.15 -39.38 -2.73
N ASN A 374 25.83 -39.76 -3.98
CA ASN A 374 24.48 -40.21 -4.36
C ASN A 374 24.25 -41.71 -4.16
N ASN A 375 25.21 -42.44 -3.57
CA ASN A 375 25.10 -43.88 -3.34
C ASN A 375 24.85 -44.17 -1.87
N TRP A 376 23.97 -45.12 -1.58
CA TRP A 376 23.74 -45.61 -0.23
C TRP A 376 23.99 -47.11 -0.13
N SER A 377 24.36 -47.56 1.08
CA SER A 377 24.56 -48.98 1.39
C SER A 377 24.15 -49.31 2.82
N VAL A 378 23.62 -50.51 3.04
CA VAL A 378 23.30 -51.03 4.37
C VAL A 378 23.71 -52.49 4.49
N THR A 379 24.32 -52.85 5.62
CA THR A 379 24.69 -54.25 5.91
C THR A 379 23.43 -55.09 6.11
N ILE A 380 23.39 -56.24 5.45
CA ILE A 380 22.29 -57.20 5.55
C ILE A 380 22.72 -58.33 6.50
N PRO A 381 21.84 -58.76 7.45
CA PRO A 381 22.17 -59.87 8.34
C PRO A 381 22.34 -61.17 7.58
N SER A 382 22.92 -62.18 8.23
CA SER A 382 22.86 -63.54 7.70
C SER A 382 21.40 -63.97 7.51
N LEU A 383 21.06 -64.33 6.27
CA LEU A 383 19.71 -64.72 5.87
C LEU A 383 19.56 -66.24 5.85
N THR A 384 18.32 -66.71 5.94
CA THR A 384 17.93 -68.12 5.76
C THR A 384 17.10 -68.25 4.49
N SER A 385 16.97 -69.47 3.95
CA SER A 385 16.20 -69.68 2.72
C SER A 385 14.74 -69.23 2.89
N ASN A 386 14.40 -68.07 2.32
CA ASN A 386 13.13 -67.37 2.50
C ASN A 386 12.97 -66.30 1.42
N THR A 387 11.74 -65.81 1.26
CA THR A 387 11.46 -64.55 0.56
C THR A 387 11.50 -63.38 1.54
N TYR A 388 12.11 -62.28 1.11
CA TYR A 388 12.26 -61.07 1.89
C TYR A 388 11.70 -59.89 1.11
N THR A 389 11.17 -58.92 1.86
CA THR A 389 10.80 -57.61 1.31
C THR A 389 11.71 -56.56 1.92
N PHE A 390 12.34 -55.78 1.06
CA PHE A 390 13.27 -54.73 1.42
C PHE A 390 12.75 -53.39 0.90
N TRP A 391 12.84 -52.37 1.74
CA TRP A 391 12.44 -51.01 1.39
C TRP A 391 13.56 -50.02 1.67
N ALA A 392 13.58 -48.92 0.91
CA ALA A 392 14.45 -47.78 1.15
C ALA A 392 13.67 -46.47 1.00
N GLN A 393 13.96 -45.48 1.85
CA GLN A 393 13.44 -44.13 1.80
C GLN A 393 14.57 -43.14 2.05
N SER A 394 14.76 -42.18 1.15
CA SER A 394 15.62 -41.01 1.37
C SER A 394 14.87 -39.86 2.03
N VAL A 395 15.61 -39.08 2.81
CA VAL A 395 15.20 -37.84 3.47
C VAL A 395 16.23 -36.75 3.14
N ASP A 396 15.77 -35.57 2.70
CA ASP A 396 16.64 -34.40 2.47
C ASP A 396 16.96 -33.64 3.77
N HIS A 397 17.72 -32.54 3.66
CA HIS A 397 18.16 -31.71 4.77
C HIS A 397 17.03 -30.97 5.51
N ILE A 398 15.85 -30.82 4.90
CA ILE A 398 14.69 -30.11 5.45
C ILE A 398 13.59 -31.08 5.89
N GLY A 399 13.77 -32.37 5.61
CA GLY A 399 12.91 -33.46 6.03
C GLY A 399 11.88 -33.89 5.00
N ASN A 400 11.96 -33.49 3.72
CA ASN A 400 11.13 -34.13 2.70
C ASN A 400 11.56 -35.57 2.51
N ARG A 401 10.56 -36.44 2.32
CA ARG A 401 10.74 -37.89 2.26
C ARG A 401 10.31 -38.36 0.90
N SER A 402 11.17 -39.15 0.27
CA SER A 402 10.80 -39.91 -0.92
C SER A 402 9.66 -40.89 -0.65
N ASP A 403 9.00 -41.32 -1.72
CA ASP A 403 8.25 -42.57 -1.68
C ASP A 403 9.18 -43.75 -1.37
N TRP A 404 8.64 -44.77 -0.71
CA TRP A 404 9.40 -45.98 -0.43
C TRP A 404 9.71 -46.74 -1.73
N ALA A 405 10.99 -46.87 -2.07
CA ALA A 405 11.43 -47.88 -3.02
C ALA A 405 11.26 -49.26 -2.39
N LYS A 406 10.78 -50.24 -3.16
CA LYS A 406 10.51 -51.60 -2.69
C LYS A 406 11.18 -52.64 -3.59
N SER A 407 11.82 -53.62 -2.97
CA SER A 407 12.35 -54.81 -3.62
C SER A 407 11.91 -56.08 -2.89
N ILE A 408 11.44 -57.08 -3.64
CA ILE A 408 11.10 -58.41 -3.11
C ILE A 408 12.07 -59.41 -3.71
N PHE A 409 12.82 -60.15 -2.90
CA PHE A 409 13.84 -61.10 -3.38
C PHE A 409 13.79 -62.40 -2.59
N THR A 410 14.35 -63.47 -3.17
CA THR A 410 14.49 -64.77 -2.52
C THR A 410 15.94 -64.99 -2.14
N TYR A 411 16.22 -65.32 -0.88
CA TYR A 411 17.51 -65.85 -0.48
C TYR A 411 17.45 -67.38 -0.52
N SER A 412 18.45 -68.03 -1.13
CA SER A 412 18.58 -69.49 -1.13
C SER A 412 19.98 -69.88 -0.69
N ALA A 413 20.09 -70.54 0.47
CA ALA A 413 21.36 -71.05 1.01
C ALA A 413 21.97 -72.18 0.15
N THR A 414 21.18 -72.77 -0.76
CA THR A 414 21.58 -73.81 -1.70
C THR A 414 21.41 -73.30 -3.13
N VAL A 415 22.46 -72.73 -3.71
CA VAL A 415 22.53 -72.63 -5.18
C VAL A 415 23.10 -73.95 -5.68
N THR A 416 22.21 -74.86 -6.08
CA THR A 416 22.60 -75.91 -7.02
C THR A 416 22.85 -75.22 -8.36
N ALA A 417 24.12 -75.11 -8.76
CA ALA A 417 24.47 -74.65 -10.09
C ALA A 417 23.76 -75.54 -11.12
N LYS A 418 22.76 -75.01 -11.83
CA LYS A 418 22.25 -75.64 -13.04
C LYS A 418 23.31 -75.42 -14.12
N ARG A 419 24.02 -76.50 -14.46
CA ARG A 419 24.86 -76.62 -15.66
C ARG A 419 24.01 -76.58 -16.92
#